data_AF-A0A8S9MYI5-F1
#
_entry.id   AF-A0A8S9MYI5-F1
#
_cell.length_a   1.000
_cell.length_b   1.000
_cell.length_c   1.000
_cell.angle_alpha   90.00
_cell.angle_beta   90.00
_cell.angle_gamma   90.00
#
_symmetry.space_group_name_H-M   'P 1'
#
loop_
_entity.id
_entity.type
_entity.pdbx_description
1 polymer ?
#
loop_
_entity_poly.entity_id
_entity_poly.type
_entity_poly.pdbx_seq_one_letter_code
_entity_poly.pdbx_strand_id
1 'polypeptide(L)' 'MDEAGVEAAISRCCSLETLDLRFCSKISSVSMARFRAVCPSLKRVFSSPNLAD' A
#
# COMPACT_ATOMS: atom_id res chain seq x y z
N MET A 1 -7.34 8.90 4.36
CA MET A 1 -6.91 8.35 3.06
C MET A 1 -7.50 6.95 2.93
N ASP A 2 -8.04 6.63 1.76
CA ASP A 2 -8.54 5.30 1.39
C ASP A 2 -7.61 4.66 0.36
N GLU A 3 -7.94 3.46 -0.10
CA GLU A 3 -7.09 2.66 -0.99
C GLU A 3 -6.87 3.35 -2.34
N ALA A 4 -7.92 3.95 -2.91
CA ALA A 4 -7.84 4.72 -4.15
C ALA A 4 -6.91 5.94 -4.02
N GLY A 5 -6.96 6.63 -2.89
CA GLY A 5 -6.03 7.73 -2.59
C GLY A 5 -4.57 7.28 -2.53
N VAL A 6 -4.30 6.10 -1.93
CA VAL A 6 -2.95 5.52 -1.89
C VAL A 6 -2.47 5.15 -3.29
N GLU A 7 -3.30 4.48 -4.09
CA GLU A 7 -2.97 4.11 -5.46
C GLU A 7 -2.60 5.33 -6.31
N ALA A 8 -3.44 6.36 -6.28
CA ALA A 8 -3.19 7.59 -7.01
C ALA A 8 -1.83 8.19 -6.62
N ALA A 9 -1.53 8.24 -5.33
CA ALA A 9 -0.29 8.79 -4.80
C ALA A 9 0.97 8.03 -5.26
N ILE A 10 0.91 6.68 -5.34
CA ILE A 10 2.09 5.86 -5.67
C ILE A 10 2.24 5.52 -7.16
N SER A 11 1.18 5.67 -7.96
CA SER A 11 1.10 5.19 -9.35
C SER A 11 2.18 5.73 -10.31
N ARG A 12 2.80 6.86 -9.99
CA ARG A 12 3.86 7.52 -10.78
C ARG A 12 5.20 7.59 -10.05
N CYS A 13 5.31 6.95 -8.89
CA CYS A 13 6.51 7.01 -8.05
C CYS A 13 7.47 5.85 -8.34
N CYS A 14 8.19 5.92 -9.47
CA CYS A 14 9.08 4.85 -9.93
C CYS A 14 10.29 4.57 -9.02
N SER A 15 10.59 5.44 -8.07
CA SER A 15 11.69 5.26 -7.09
C SER A 15 11.20 4.83 -5.71
N LEU A 16 9.89 4.67 -5.51
CA LEU A 16 9.34 4.32 -4.21
C LEU A 16 9.57 2.83 -3.94
N GLU A 17 10.42 2.51 -2.96
CA GLU A 17 10.73 1.12 -2.61
C GLU A 17 10.01 0.65 -1.33
N THR A 18 9.58 1.59 -0.49
CA THR A 18 8.96 1.30 0.81
C THR A 18 7.71 2.15 0.98
N LEU A 19 6.60 1.51 1.32
CA LEU A 19 5.32 2.15 1.63
C LEU A 19 4.85 1.73 3.02
N ASP A 20 4.57 2.68 3.89
CA ASP A 20 4.11 2.43 5.25
C ASP A 20 2.66 2.92 5.40
N LEU A 21 1.76 1.98 5.66
CA LEU A 21 0.33 2.19 5.84
C LEU A 21 -0.12 1.72 7.23
N ARG A 22 0.82 1.55 8.19
CA ARG A 22 0.46 1.26 9.58
C ARG A 22 -0.48 2.35 10.10
N PHE A 23 -1.44 1.93 10.93
CA PHE A 23 -2.50 2.77 11.50
C PHE A 23 -3.51 3.35 10.50
N CYS A 24 -3.44 2.98 9.21
CA CYS A 24 -4.47 3.32 8.23
C CYS A 24 -5.61 2.28 8.28
N SER A 25 -6.60 2.48 9.16
CA SER A 25 -7.71 1.54 9.40
C SER A 25 -8.62 1.27 8.20
N LYS A 26 -8.53 2.08 7.15
CA LYS A 26 -9.31 1.94 5.91
C LYS A 26 -8.60 1.14 4.83
N ILE A 27 -7.38 0.66 5.09
CA ILE A 27 -6.58 -0.07 4.11
C ILE A 27 -6.62 -1.56 4.44
N SER A 28 -7.12 -2.36 3.51
CA SER A 28 -7.17 -3.82 3.64
C SER A 28 -5.84 -4.47 3.25
N SER A 29 -5.54 -5.64 3.85
CA SER A 29 -4.41 -6.47 3.45
C SER A 29 -4.53 -6.95 1.99
N VAL A 30 -5.75 -7.08 1.46
CA VAL A 30 -6.00 -7.46 0.05
C VAL A 30 -5.42 -6.42 -0.93
N SER A 31 -5.39 -5.15 -0.53
CA SER A 31 -4.97 -4.04 -1.38
C SER A 31 -3.45 -3.94 -1.54
N MET A 32 -2.70 -4.68 -0.73
CA MET A 32 -1.23 -4.82 -0.83
C MET A 32 -0.78 -5.30 -2.22
N ALA A 33 -1.50 -6.25 -2.82
CA ALA A 33 -1.17 -6.78 -4.14
C ALA A 33 -1.39 -5.73 -5.24
N ARG A 34 -2.45 -4.95 -5.10
CA ARG A 34 -2.81 -3.86 -6.02
C ARG A 34 -1.78 -2.73 -5.99
N PHE A 35 -1.33 -2.34 -4.79
CA PHE A 35 -0.29 -1.32 -4.63
C PHE A 35 1.03 -1.72 -5.33
N ARG A 36 1.41 -3.01 -5.26
CA ARG A 36 2.59 -3.54 -5.98
C ARG A 36 2.40 -3.54 -7.49
N ALA A 37 1.19 -3.77 -7.98
CA ALA A 37 0.89 -3.72 -9.41
C ALA A 37 1.00 -2.29 -9.97
N VAL A 38 0.50 -1.28 -9.25
CA VAL A 38 0.56 0.12 -9.70
C VAL A 38 1.93 0.78 -9.48
N CYS A 39 2.76 0.25 -8.57
CA CYS A 39 4.09 0.77 -8.27
C CYS A 39 5.11 -0.39 -8.26
N PRO A 40 5.66 -0.79 -9.42
CA PRO A 40 6.50 -2.00 -9.54
C PRO A 40 7.85 -1.93 -8.81
N SER A 41 8.34 -0.72 -8.49
CA SER A 41 9.58 -0.50 -7.72
C SER A 41 9.44 -0.88 -6.24
N LEU A 42 8.22 -1.11 -5.78
CA LEU A 42 7.87 -1.17 -4.37
C LEU A 42 8.21 -2.55 -3.79
N LYS A 43 9.22 -2.59 -2.92
CA LYS A 43 9.79 -3.81 -2.36
C LYS A 43 9.11 -4.20 -1.05
N ARG A 44 8.79 -3.21 -0.20
CA ARG A 44 8.24 -3.43 1.14
C ARG A 44 6.99 -2.60 1.36
N VAL A 45 5.94 -3.23 1.88
CA VAL A 45 4.74 -2.55 2.33
C VAL A 45 4.47 -2.96 3.77
N PHE A 46 4.32 -1.98 4.66
CA PHE A 46 3.94 -2.21 6.06
C PHE A 46 2.46 -1.89 6.25
N SER A 47 1.70 -2.83 6.79
CA SER A 47 0.31 -2.63 7.22
C SER A 47 0.19 -2.89 8.72
N SER A 48 -0.88 -2.40 9.32
CA SER A 48 -1.23 -2.82 10.68
C SER A 48 -1.48 -4.33 10.69
N PRO A 49 -1.06 -5.07 11.74
CA PRO A 49 -1.41 -6.47 11.87
C PRO A 49 -2.93 -6.59 11.89
N ASN A 50 -3.48 -7.29 10.90
CA ASN A 50 -4.89 -7.67 10.94
C ASN A 50 -5.01 -8.77 11.98
N LEU A 51 -5.82 -8.55 13.02
CA LEU A 51 -6.12 -9.56 14.03
C LEU A 51 -7.11 -10.64 13.52
N ALA A 52 -7.36 -10.67 12.21
CA ALA A 52 -8.44 -11.42 11.56
C ALA A 52 -7.97 -12.17 10.29
N ASP A 53 -6.69 -12.54 10.23
CA ASP A 53 -6.15 -13.51 9.27
C ASP A 53 -5.54 -14.69 10.06
#